data_AF-A0A521SZE3-F1
#
_entry.id   AF-A0A521SZE3-F1
#
_cell.length_a   1.000
_cell.length_b   1.000
_cell.length_c   1.000
_cell.angle_alpha   90.00
_cell.angle_beta   90.00
_cell.angle_gamma   90.00
#
_symmetry.space_group_name_H-M   'P 1'
#
loop_
_entity.id
_entity.type
_entity.pdbx_description
1 polymer ?
#
loop_
_entity_poly.entity_id
_entity_poly.type
_entity_poly.pdbx_seq_one_letter_code
_entity_poly.pdbx_strand_id
1 'polypeptide(L)'
;MLLSADVGGTKTLIGVFAKGRSRPEPRIVREYATLDFESLPDLVTTFLEETGASGIKAAAFGVAGPVTGMVARMVNVPWVADAEPIGEALDCPVALLNDLEAMAHAVPVLEPDELATIQEGVEMPTGNAALIAAGTGLGEALLHNIDGHFVPSASEGGHADFAARTPRELAFVADLAQSLGRVDHDRVISG
;
A
#
# COMPACT_ATOMS: atom_id res chain seq x y z
N MET A 1 -4.55 15.48 -14.91
CA MET A 1 -4.79 14.06 -14.59
C MET A 1 -3.96 13.68 -13.37
N LEU A 2 -4.27 12.57 -12.72
CA LEU A 2 -3.45 12.04 -11.63
C LEU A 2 -2.57 10.92 -12.17
N LEU A 3 -1.29 10.91 -11.80
CA LEU A 3 -0.41 9.77 -12.03
C LEU A 3 -0.38 8.94 -10.74
N SER A 4 -0.53 7.63 -10.82
CA SER A 4 -0.35 6.79 -9.65
C SER A 4 0.30 5.46 -10.01
N ALA A 5 1.08 4.91 -9.09
CA ALA A 5 1.59 3.56 -9.23
C ALA A 5 1.57 2.81 -7.90
N ASP A 6 1.36 1.49 -8.00
CA ASP A 6 1.70 0.52 -6.97
C ASP A 6 3.04 -0.12 -7.34
N VAL A 7 4.09 0.22 -6.59
CA VAL A 7 5.48 -0.16 -6.85
C VAL A 7 5.85 -1.29 -5.90
N GLY A 8 5.75 -2.51 -6.41
CA GLY A 8 6.18 -3.73 -5.72
C GLY A 8 7.64 -4.09 -6.04
N GLY A 9 8.18 -5.09 -5.33
CA GLY A 9 9.57 -5.53 -5.53
C GLY A 9 9.85 -6.20 -6.88
N THR A 10 8.84 -6.77 -7.53
CA THR A 10 8.96 -7.48 -8.80
C THR A 10 8.18 -6.83 -9.94
N LYS A 11 7.05 -6.21 -9.61
CA LYS A 11 6.13 -5.59 -10.56
C LYS A 11 5.71 -4.22 -10.08
N THR A 12 5.55 -3.31 -11.04
CA THR A 12 4.96 -1.99 -10.84
C THR A 12 3.73 -1.87 -11.72
N LEU A 13 2.58 -1.56 -11.11
CA LEU A 13 1.37 -1.19 -11.82
C LEU A 13 1.24 0.34 -11.81
N ILE A 14 1.38 0.98 -12.95
CA ILE A 14 1.35 2.45 -13.10
C ILE A 14 0.23 2.88 -14.02
N GLY A 15 -0.40 4.01 -13.73
CA GLY A 15 -1.50 4.51 -14.54
C GLY A 15 -1.76 6.02 -14.41
N VAL A 16 -2.47 6.52 -15.41
CA VAL A 16 -3.04 7.88 -15.41
C VAL A 16 -4.54 7.78 -15.19
N PHE A 17 -5.01 8.58 -14.25
CA PHE A 17 -6.39 8.59 -13.79
C PHE A 17 -7.02 9.97 -14.01
N ALA A 18 -8.28 9.97 -14.43
CA ALA A 18 -9.12 11.15 -14.42
C ALA A 18 -9.90 11.23 -13.11
N LYS A 19 -10.39 12.42 -12.79
CA LYS A 19 -11.35 12.57 -11.69
C LYS A 19 -12.66 11.88 -12.09
N GLY A 20 -13.04 10.83 -11.38
CA GLY A 20 -14.36 10.22 -11.50
C GLY A 20 -15.35 10.78 -10.48
N ARG A 21 -16.53 10.14 -10.41
CA ARG A 21 -17.63 10.58 -9.54
C ARG A 21 -17.41 10.19 -8.07
N SER A 22 -17.14 8.90 -7.81
CA SER A 22 -16.88 8.33 -6.49
C SER A 22 -15.40 8.06 -6.26
N ARG A 23 -14.69 7.68 -7.31
CA ARG A 23 -13.26 7.32 -7.30
C ARG A 23 -12.54 7.75 -8.57
N PRO A 24 -11.20 7.81 -8.58
CA PRO A 24 -10.44 8.06 -9.81
C PRO A 24 -10.76 7.03 -10.90
N GLU A 25 -10.94 7.49 -12.13
CA GLU A 25 -11.21 6.63 -13.28
C GLU A 25 -9.92 6.35 -14.05
N PRO A 26 -9.53 5.08 -14.25
CA PRO A 26 -8.35 4.75 -15.02
C PRO A 26 -8.53 5.18 -16.48
N ARG A 27 -7.51 5.83 -17.04
CA ARG A 27 -7.45 6.18 -18.47
C ARG A 27 -6.44 5.31 -19.20
N ILE A 28 -5.28 5.15 -18.60
CA ILE A 28 -4.21 4.30 -19.12
C ILE A 28 -3.59 3.60 -17.92
N VAL A 29 -3.41 2.29 -18.01
CA VAL A 29 -2.71 1.48 -17.01
C VAL A 29 -1.72 0.58 -17.74
N ARG A 30 -0.53 0.43 -17.17
CA ARG A 30 0.53 -0.47 -17.63
C ARG A 30 1.13 -1.20 -16.44
N GLU A 31 1.59 -2.41 -16.72
CA GLU A 31 2.39 -3.20 -15.80
C GLU A 31 3.81 -3.27 -16.37
N TYR A 32 4.79 -3.06 -15.52
CA TYR A 32 6.20 -3.23 -15.84
C TYR A 32 6.88 -4.12 -14.79
N ALA A 33 7.94 -4.83 -15.19
CA ALA A 33 8.82 -5.45 -14.21
C ALA A 33 9.66 -4.36 -13.52
N THR A 34 9.60 -4.28 -12.19
CA THR A 34 10.25 -3.21 -11.42
C THR A 34 11.76 -3.15 -11.66
N LEU A 35 12.37 -4.32 -11.88
CA LEU A 35 13.80 -4.48 -12.04
C LEU A 35 14.31 -4.18 -13.46
N ASP A 36 13.43 -3.86 -14.40
CA ASP A 36 13.82 -3.42 -15.75
C ASP A 36 14.24 -1.93 -15.77
N PHE A 37 14.10 -1.22 -14.64
CA PHE A 37 14.39 0.21 -14.51
C PHE A 37 15.46 0.47 -13.45
N GLU A 38 16.23 1.53 -13.66
CA GLU A 38 17.31 1.92 -12.73
C GLU A 38 16.83 2.87 -11.63
N SER A 39 15.63 3.45 -11.79
CA SER A 39 15.02 4.34 -10.80
C SER A 39 13.51 4.52 -11.02
N LEU A 40 12.80 5.05 -10.02
CA LEU A 40 11.38 5.41 -10.18
C LEU A 40 11.15 6.54 -11.22
N PRO A 41 11.96 7.62 -11.28
CA PRO A 41 11.85 8.62 -12.35
C PRO A 41 12.01 8.04 -13.76
N ASP A 42 12.91 7.08 -13.94
CA ASP A 42 13.14 6.38 -15.22
C ASP A 42 11.88 5.60 -15.66
N LEU A 43 11.28 4.85 -14.72
CA LEU A 43 10.00 4.14 -14.95
C LEU A 43 8.87 5.11 -15.31
N VAL A 44 8.72 6.20 -14.55
CA VAL A 44 7.69 7.23 -14.79
C VAL A 44 7.87 7.88 -16.16
N THR A 45 9.10 8.23 -16.52
CA THR A 45 9.42 8.87 -17.81
C THR A 45 9.09 7.92 -18.95
N THR A 46 9.54 6.67 -18.87
CA THR A 46 9.26 5.64 -19.87
C THR A 46 7.76 5.45 -20.07
N PHE A 47 6.99 5.32 -18.99
CA PHE A 47 5.54 5.20 -19.07
C PHE A 47 4.86 6.39 -19.74
N LEU A 48 5.27 7.63 -19.41
CA LEU A 48 4.69 8.83 -20.00
C LEU A 48 5.03 8.97 -21.49
N GLU A 49 6.27 8.63 -21.89
CA GLU A 49 6.71 8.63 -23.28
C GLU A 49 5.98 7.58 -24.13
N GLU A 50 5.89 6.34 -23.65
CA GLU A 50 5.21 5.25 -24.35
C GLU A 50 3.70 5.51 -24.54
N THR A 51 3.08 6.20 -23.57
CA THR A 51 1.63 6.45 -23.58
C THR A 51 1.25 7.81 -24.18
N GLY A 52 2.21 8.73 -24.30
CA GLY A 52 1.95 10.13 -24.70
C GLY A 52 1.11 10.90 -23.68
N ALA A 53 0.99 10.41 -22.44
CA ALA A 53 0.21 11.07 -21.41
C ALA A 53 0.89 12.37 -20.95
N SER A 54 0.11 13.43 -20.77
CA SER A 54 0.62 14.76 -20.40
C SER A 54 -0.36 15.51 -19.49
N GLY A 55 0.03 16.65 -18.91
CA GLY A 55 -0.87 17.41 -18.04
C GLY A 55 -1.19 16.70 -16.72
N ILE A 56 -0.20 15.99 -16.17
CA ILE A 56 -0.24 15.46 -14.82
C ILE A 56 -0.33 16.64 -13.84
N LYS A 57 -1.21 16.54 -12.85
CA LYS A 57 -1.49 17.61 -11.87
C LYS A 57 -1.06 17.26 -10.46
N ALA A 58 -0.89 15.96 -10.19
CA ALA A 58 -0.31 15.42 -8.99
C ALA A 58 0.07 13.95 -9.28
N ALA A 59 1.03 13.43 -8.53
CA ALA A 59 1.38 12.02 -8.54
C ALA A 59 1.35 11.42 -7.13
N ALA A 60 0.98 10.14 -7.02
CA ALA A 60 1.05 9.40 -5.77
C ALA A 60 1.49 7.97 -6.02
N PHE A 61 2.54 7.53 -5.33
CA PHE A 61 3.12 6.21 -5.51
C PHE A 61 3.05 5.42 -4.20
N GLY A 62 2.40 4.27 -4.21
CA GLY A 62 2.48 3.27 -3.14
C GLY A 62 3.75 2.44 -3.33
N VAL A 63 4.52 2.21 -2.27
CA VAL A 63 5.78 1.44 -2.33
C VAL A 63 5.84 0.37 -1.26
N ALA A 64 6.38 -0.80 -1.62
CA ALA A 64 6.64 -1.89 -0.70
C ALA A 64 7.82 -1.58 0.24
N GLY A 65 7.52 -0.87 1.34
CA GLY A 65 8.47 -0.54 2.38
C GLY A 65 8.13 0.75 3.15
N PRO A 66 8.92 1.07 4.18
CA PRO A 66 8.72 2.29 4.97
C PRO A 66 9.07 3.54 4.16
N VAL A 67 8.24 4.57 4.29
CA VAL A 67 8.49 5.90 3.71
C VAL A 67 8.95 6.86 4.80
N THR A 68 10.06 7.55 4.59
CA THR A 68 10.55 8.60 5.50
C THR A 68 11.03 9.78 4.68
N GLY A 69 10.47 10.97 4.93
CA GLY A 69 10.85 12.18 4.20
C GLY A 69 10.56 12.10 2.69
N MET A 70 9.48 11.41 2.30
CA MET A 70 9.11 11.14 0.88
C MET A 70 10.15 10.29 0.11
N VAL A 71 10.96 9.53 0.85
CA VAL A 71 11.95 8.60 0.31
C VAL A 71 11.68 7.20 0.88
N ALA A 72 11.82 6.16 0.04
CA ALA A 72 11.69 4.77 0.47
C ALA A 72 12.82 3.89 -0.08
N ARG A 73 13.33 3.02 0.79
CA ARG A 73 14.23 1.91 0.43
C ARG A 73 13.44 0.63 0.44
N MET A 74 13.18 0.08 -0.74
CA MET A 74 12.42 -1.16 -0.86
C MET A 74 13.37 -2.36 -0.70
N VAL A 75 12.92 -3.40 0.00
CA VAL A 75 13.77 -4.53 0.44
C VAL A 75 14.40 -5.30 -0.73
N ASN A 76 13.71 -5.38 -1.87
CA ASN A 76 14.11 -6.19 -3.02
C ASN A 76 14.34 -5.37 -4.30
N VAL A 77 14.53 -4.06 -4.17
CA VAL A 77 14.77 -3.16 -5.31
C VAL A 77 16.10 -2.44 -5.08
N PRO A 78 17.03 -2.45 -6.05
CA PRO A 78 18.40 -1.94 -5.84
C PRO A 78 18.49 -0.41 -5.80
N TRP A 79 17.42 0.29 -6.17
CA TRP A 79 17.33 1.74 -6.20
C TRP A 79 16.38 2.28 -5.14
N VAL A 80 16.48 3.59 -4.90
CA VAL A 80 15.67 4.32 -3.92
C VAL A 80 14.50 5.00 -4.62
N ALA A 81 13.29 4.87 -4.08
CA ALA A 81 12.15 5.64 -4.54
C ALA A 81 12.23 7.03 -3.89
N ASP A 82 12.33 8.07 -4.72
CA ASP A 82 12.42 9.47 -4.29
C ASP A 82 11.39 10.30 -5.06
N ALA A 83 10.54 11.01 -4.32
CA ALA A 83 9.48 11.84 -4.87
C ALA A 83 10.00 13.14 -5.49
N GLU A 84 11.12 13.69 -5.00
CA GLU A 84 11.60 15.03 -5.36
C GLU A 84 11.95 15.13 -6.85
N PRO A 85 12.78 14.24 -7.44
CA PRO A 85 13.13 14.32 -8.86
C PRO A 85 11.91 14.18 -9.79
N ILE A 86 10.89 13.43 -9.36
CA ILE A 86 9.65 13.26 -10.12
C ILE A 86 8.83 14.55 -10.07
N GLY A 87 8.74 15.19 -8.91
CA GLY A 87 8.03 16.46 -8.73
C GLY A 87 8.65 17.57 -9.57
N GLU A 88 9.98 17.65 -9.61
CA GLU A 88 10.72 18.59 -10.45
C GLU A 88 10.48 18.34 -11.95
N ALA A 89 10.54 17.08 -12.38
CA ALA A 89 10.36 16.72 -13.78
C ALA A 89 8.92 16.94 -14.29
N LEU A 90 7.92 16.72 -13.43
CA LEU A 90 6.50 16.83 -13.77
C LEU A 90 5.89 18.21 -13.44
N ASP A 91 6.61 19.07 -12.73
CA ASP A 91 6.11 20.34 -12.19
C ASP A 91 4.78 20.17 -11.43
N CYS A 92 4.75 19.18 -10.53
CA CYS A 92 3.55 18.84 -9.77
C CYS A 92 3.86 18.24 -8.39
N PRO A 93 2.93 18.31 -7.42
CA PRO A 93 3.11 17.66 -6.13
C PRO A 93 3.14 16.14 -6.26
N VAL A 94 4.08 15.52 -5.55
CA VAL A 94 4.27 14.06 -5.52
C VAL A 94 4.20 13.58 -4.08
N ALA A 95 3.41 12.53 -3.86
CA ALA A 95 3.37 11.80 -2.59
C ALA A 95 3.96 10.41 -2.76
N LEU A 96 4.75 9.99 -1.77
CA LEU A 96 5.18 8.61 -1.60
C LEU A 96 4.46 8.06 -0.37
N LEU A 97 3.81 6.91 -0.52
CA LEU A 97 3.02 6.26 0.52
C LEU A 97 3.54 4.84 0.70
N ASN A 98 3.49 4.34 1.93
CA ASN A 98 3.64 2.90 2.11
C ASN A 98 2.50 2.17 1.36
N ASP A 99 2.75 0.97 0.85
CA ASP A 99 1.78 0.14 0.12
C ASP A 99 0.46 -0.07 0.90
N LEU A 100 0.55 -0.35 2.20
CA LEU A 100 -0.63 -0.51 3.03
C LEU A 100 -1.37 0.81 3.30
N GLU A 101 -0.65 1.91 3.46
CA GLU A 101 -1.24 3.25 3.54
C GLU A 101 -1.99 3.61 2.25
N ALA A 102 -1.40 3.32 1.09
CA ALA A 102 -2.05 3.49 -0.20
C ALA A 102 -3.31 2.62 -0.32
N MET A 103 -3.25 1.36 0.13
CA MET A 103 -4.41 0.46 0.17
C MET A 103 -5.51 0.99 1.11
N ALA A 104 -5.15 1.56 2.26
CA ALA A 104 -6.10 2.15 3.20
C ALA A 104 -6.87 3.34 2.59
N HIS A 105 -6.25 4.12 1.72
CA HIS A 105 -6.93 5.18 0.97
C HIS A 105 -7.96 4.65 -0.05
N ALA A 106 -7.84 3.40 -0.51
CA ALA A 106 -8.80 2.78 -1.42
C ALA A 106 -10.06 2.27 -0.71
N VAL A 107 -9.97 1.89 0.57
CA VAL A 107 -11.08 1.30 1.35
C VAL A 107 -12.38 2.12 1.29
N PRO A 108 -12.38 3.46 1.50
CA PRO A 108 -13.61 4.24 1.51
C PRO A 108 -14.29 4.39 0.15
N VAL A 109 -13.60 4.01 -0.93
CA VAL A 109 -14.09 4.15 -2.31
C VAL A 109 -14.36 2.82 -2.99
N LEU A 110 -14.34 1.72 -2.23
CA LEU A 110 -14.80 0.41 -2.70
C LEU A 110 -16.31 0.44 -2.93
N GLU A 111 -16.73 -0.23 -4.01
CA GLU A 111 -18.13 -0.43 -4.34
C GLU A 111 -18.68 -1.67 -3.61
N PRO A 112 -20.00 -1.74 -3.34
CA PRO A 112 -20.58 -2.83 -2.57
C PRO A 112 -20.34 -4.23 -3.14
N ASP A 113 -20.16 -4.37 -4.45
CA ASP A 113 -19.85 -5.62 -5.14
C ASP A 113 -18.36 -6.01 -5.11
N GLU A 114 -17.50 -5.13 -4.60
CA GLU A 114 -16.09 -5.39 -4.32
C GLU A 114 -15.86 -5.83 -2.86
N LEU A 115 -16.94 -5.91 -2.08
CA LEU A 115 -16.92 -6.28 -0.67
C LEU A 115 -17.65 -7.60 -0.43
N ALA A 116 -17.12 -8.39 0.51
CA ALA A 116 -17.78 -9.59 1.01
C ALA A 116 -17.83 -9.55 2.54
N THR A 117 -19.03 -9.63 3.11
CA THR A 117 -19.22 -9.67 4.56
C THR A 117 -18.82 -11.03 5.11
N ILE A 118 -17.77 -11.07 5.93
CA ILE A 118 -17.35 -12.29 6.65
C ILE A 118 -18.21 -12.50 7.90
N GLN A 119 -18.48 -11.41 8.63
CA GLN A 119 -19.24 -11.42 9.88
C GLN A 119 -20.14 -10.18 9.90
N GLU A 120 -21.46 -10.40 9.97
CA GLU A 120 -22.42 -9.32 10.11
C GLU A 120 -22.22 -8.59 11.45
N GLY A 121 -22.28 -7.26 11.40
CA GLY A 121 -22.08 -6.36 12.53
C GLY A 121 -23.10 -5.22 12.55
N VAL A 122 -22.94 -4.31 13.51
CA VAL A 122 -23.73 -3.07 13.58
C VAL A 122 -22.87 -1.93 13.09
N GLU A 123 -23.31 -1.24 12.04
CA GLU A 123 -22.59 -0.10 11.48
C GLU A 123 -22.43 1.01 12.53
N MET A 124 -21.21 1.54 12.64
CA MET A 124 -20.89 2.70 13.47
C MET A 124 -20.28 3.81 12.59
N PRO A 125 -21.09 4.74 12.06
CA PRO A 125 -20.62 5.76 11.11
C PRO A 125 -19.53 6.69 11.64
N THR A 126 -19.40 6.83 12.97
CA THR A 126 -18.37 7.65 13.63
C THR A 126 -17.21 6.81 14.16
N GLY A 127 -17.22 5.50 13.92
CA GLY A 127 -16.18 4.59 14.35
C GLY A 127 -14.95 4.68 13.46
N ASN A 128 -13.79 4.36 14.03
CA ASN A 128 -12.58 4.07 13.25
C ASN A 128 -12.75 2.73 12.53
N ALA A 129 -11.95 2.52 11.49
CA ALA A 129 -11.80 1.23 10.84
C ALA A 129 -10.35 0.74 10.97
N ALA A 130 -10.14 -0.53 10.65
CA ALA A 130 -8.81 -1.12 10.53
C ALA A 130 -8.73 -1.86 9.19
N LEU A 131 -7.59 -1.75 8.53
CA LEU A 131 -7.22 -2.56 7.38
C LEU A 131 -6.21 -3.60 7.84
N ILE A 132 -6.51 -4.86 7.55
CA ILE A 132 -5.61 -6.00 7.81
C ILE A 132 -5.42 -6.71 6.47
N ALA A 133 -4.18 -6.81 6.02
CA ALA A 133 -3.83 -7.39 4.73
C ALA A 133 -2.79 -8.51 4.93
N ALA A 134 -3.25 -9.76 4.88
CA ALA A 134 -2.39 -10.93 4.91
C ALA A 134 -1.95 -11.33 3.49
N GLY A 135 -0.64 -11.46 3.29
CA GLY A 135 0.00 -11.86 2.03
C GLY A 135 1.36 -12.50 2.32
N THR A 136 2.42 -12.08 1.63
CA THR A 136 3.82 -12.45 1.96
C THR A 136 4.22 -12.00 3.38
N GLY A 137 3.55 -10.96 3.88
CA GLY A 137 3.60 -10.55 5.28
C GLY A 137 2.22 -10.12 5.76
N LEU A 138 2.12 -9.64 6.99
CA LEU A 138 0.89 -9.13 7.59
C LEU A 138 0.96 -7.61 7.77
N GLY A 139 0.30 -6.89 6.87
CA GLY A 139 0.13 -5.44 6.99
C GLY A 139 -1.07 -5.06 7.84
N GLU A 140 -0.90 -4.09 8.75
CA GLU A 140 -1.98 -3.49 9.53
C GLU A 140 -1.98 -1.95 9.48
N ALA A 141 -3.13 -1.34 9.23
CA ALA A 141 -3.30 0.11 9.26
C ALA A 141 -4.58 0.50 9.99
N LEU A 142 -4.52 1.58 10.76
CA LEU A 142 -5.70 2.18 11.39
C LEU A 142 -6.25 3.26 10.48
N LEU A 143 -7.57 3.31 10.33
CA LEU A 143 -8.28 4.35 9.61
C LEU A 143 -9.03 5.21 10.63
N HIS A 144 -8.44 6.34 11.00
CA HIS A 144 -9.04 7.29 11.92
C HIS A 144 -10.20 8.01 11.25
N ASN A 145 -11.38 7.95 11.83
CA ASN A 145 -12.52 8.70 11.34
C ASN A 145 -12.47 10.12 11.89
N ILE A 146 -12.16 11.09 11.02
CA ILE A 146 -12.12 12.51 11.32
C ILE A 146 -13.22 13.18 10.50
N ASP A 147 -14.31 13.58 11.17
CA ASP A 147 -15.45 14.25 10.56
C ASP A 147 -16.05 13.50 9.34
N GLY A 148 -16.11 12.16 9.41
CA GLY A 148 -16.63 11.30 8.34
C GLY A 148 -15.60 10.96 7.27
N HIS A 149 -14.34 11.36 7.43
CA HIS A 149 -13.25 11.03 6.55
C HIS A 149 -12.26 10.09 7.23
N PHE A 150 -11.97 8.96 6.59
CA PHE A 150 -10.93 8.07 7.06
C PHE A 150 -9.54 8.62 6.70
N VAL A 151 -8.73 8.85 7.73
CA VAL A 151 -7.32 9.21 7.64
C VAL A 151 -6.48 7.99 8.05
N PRO A 152 -5.77 7.36 7.09
CA PRO A 152 -4.91 6.23 7.40
C PRO A 152 -3.76 6.60 8.33
N SER A 153 -3.37 5.66 9.18
CA SER A 153 -2.10 5.62 9.89
C SER A 153 -1.49 4.25 9.65
N ALA A 154 -0.38 4.22 8.92
CA ALA A 154 0.41 3.01 8.74
C ALA A 154 0.91 2.49 10.10
N SER A 155 1.08 1.18 10.21
CA SER A 155 1.63 0.54 11.40
C SER A 155 2.43 -0.72 11.06
N GLU A 156 3.27 -1.15 11.99
CA GLU A 156 3.97 -2.43 11.96
C GLU A 156 3.28 -3.45 12.89
N GLY A 157 1.95 -3.38 12.98
CA GLY A 157 1.14 -4.16 13.92
C GLY A 157 1.30 -5.67 13.75
N GLY A 158 1.53 -6.14 12.51
CA GLY A 158 1.82 -7.55 12.22
C GLY A 158 3.10 -8.07 12.91
N HIS A 159 4.02 -7.18 13.29
CA HIS A 159 5.22 -7.56 14.06
C HIS A 159 5.01 -7.56 15.57
N ALA A 160 3.78 -7.41 16.08
CA ALA A 160 3.45 -7.62 17.49
C ALA A 160 3.39 -9.12 17.85
N ASP A 161 3.65 -9.47 19.12
CA ASP A 161 3.70 -10.87 19.57
C ASP A 161 2.36 -11.57 19.36
N PHE A 162 2.39 -12.81 18.84
CA PHE A 162 1.18 -13.60 18.67
C PHE A 162 0.60 -14.00 20.04
N ALA A 163 -0.56 -13.42 20.36
CA ALA A 163 -1.23 -13.65 21.65
C ALA A 163 -1.98 -14.99 21.68
N ALA A 164 -1.28 -16.09 21.95
CA ALA A 164 -1.89 -17.41 22.15
C ALA A 164 -2.83 -17.45 23.36
N ARG A 165 -4.02 -18.03 23.20
CA ARG A 165 -5.11 -18.04 24.20
C ARG A 165 -5.58 -19.43 24.59
N THR A 166 -5.28 -20.44 23.79
CA THR A 166 -5.67 -21.84 24.07
C THR A 166 -4.45 -22.74 24.31
N PRO A 167 -4.60 -23.88 25.01
CA PRO A 167 -3.51 -24.85 25.17
C PRO A 167 -2.90 -25.30 23.82
N ARG A 168 -3.73 -25.38 22.77
CA ARG A 168 -3.28 -25.70 21.42
C ARG A 168 -2.41 -24.58 20.83
N GLU A 169 -2.84 -23.33 20.94
CA GLU A 169 -2.09 -22.17 20.45
C GLU A 169 -0.78 -21.97 21.23
N LEU A 170 -0.77 -22.22 22.54
CA LEU A 170 0.45 -22.14 23.36
C LEU A 170 1.48 -23.19 22.94
N ALA A 171 1.04 -24.44 22.68
CA ALA A 171 1.90 -25.49 22.18
C ALA A 171 2.45 -25.16 20.77
N PHE A 172 1.61 -24.58 19.91
CA PHE A 172 2.01 -24.11 18.59
C PHE A 172 3.08 -23.02 18.66
N VAL A 173 2.89 -21.97 19.47
CA VAL A 173 3.91 -20.91 19.66
C VAL A 173 5.21 -21.48 20.21
N ALA A 174 5.14 -22.39 21.19
CA ALA A 174 6.33 -23.02 21.76
C ALA A 174 7.12 -23.86 20.74
N ASP A 175 6.43 -24.48 19.78
CA ASP A 175 7.06 -25.23 18.70
C ASP A 175 7.73 -24.28 17.68
N LEU A 176 7.00 -23.28 17.19
CA LEU A 176 7.55 -22.27 16.26
C LEU A 176 8.75 -21.52 16.84
N ALA A 177 8.68 -21.16 18.12
CA ALA A 177 9.75 -20.42 18.79
C ALA A 177 11.10 -21.15 18.79
N GLN A 178 11.10 -22.49 18.71
CA GLN A 178 12.34 -23.27 18.62
C GLN A 178 13.11 -23.02 17.32
N SER A 179 12.42 -22.69 16.24
CA SER A 179 13.03 -22.47 14.92
C SER A 179 13.14 -20.99 14.53
N LEU A 180 12.18 -20.16 14.94
CA LEU A 180 12.08 -18.75 14.54
C LEU A 180 12.42 -17.76 15.67
N GLY A 181 12.57 -18.24 16.90
CA GLY A 181 12.74 -17.38 18.07
C GLY A 181 11.44 -16.68 18.45
N ARG A 182 11.37 -15.37 18.24
CA ARG A 182 10.17 -14.59 18.52
C ARG A 182 9.07 -14.92 17.49
N VAL A 183 7.86 -15.17 17.98
CA VAL A 183 6.68 -15.46 17.15
C VAL A 183 5.74 -14.26 17.18
N ASP A 184 5.71 -13.49 16.11
CA ASP A 184 4.78 -12.38 15.89
C ASP A 184 3.60 -12.81 15.00
N HIS A 185 2.64 -11.90 14.77
CA HIS A 185 1.49 -12.17 13.92
C HIS A 185 1.89 -12.45 12.47
N ASP A 186 2.90 -11.76 11.95
CA ASP A 186 3.47 -11.95 10.63
C ASP A 186 3.91 -13.41 10.42
N ARG A 187 4.64 -14.01 11.37
CA ARG A 187 5.03 -15.45 11.29
C ARG A 187 3.87 -16.44 11.31
N VAL A 188 2.69 -16.05 11.75
CA VAL A 188 1.53 -16.94 11.95
C VAL A 188 0.45 -16.74 10.89
N ILE A 189 0.27 -15.51 10.41
CA ILE A 189 -0.85 -15.06 9.57
C ILE A 189 -0.30 -14.45 8.25
N SER A 190 0.71 -15.10 7.68
CA SER A 190 1.25 -14.80 6.34
C SER A 190 1.66 -16.09 5.62
N GLY A 191 1.97 -15.97 4.32
CA GLY A 191 2.27 -17.08 3.41
C GLY A 191 3.76 -17.35 3.19
#